data_AF-A0A836P6V6-F1
#
_entry.id   AF-A0A836P6V6-F1
#
_cell.length_a   1.000
_cell.length_b   1.000
_cell.length_c   1.000
_cell.angle_alpha   90.00
_cell.angle_beta   90.00
_cell.angle_gamma   90.00
#
_symmetry.space_group_name_H-M   'P 1'
#
loop_
_entity.id
_entity.type
_entity.pdbx_description
1 polymer ?
#
loop_
_entity_poly.entity_id
_entity_poly.type
_entity_poly.pdbx_seq_one_letter_code
_entity_poly.pdbx_strand_id
1 'polypeptide(L)' 'MSHDTLIAPTRFSVRIAHHFGEIADTLDWDHSRWLALDACLQATGKQPDVLTLAEIQQAIAAAAREVAR' A
#
# COMPACT_ATOMS: atom_id res chain seq x y z
N MET A 1 -31.88 12.00 -6.31
CA MET A 1 -30.88 11.85 -5.22
C MET A 1 -29.98 10.69 -5.62
N SER A 2 -28.71 10.97 -5.96
CA SER A 2 -27.72 9.91 -6.23
C SER A 2 -27.42 9.19 -4.92
N HIS A 3 -27.66 7.90 -4.88
CA HIS A 3 -27.15 7.07 -3.80
C HIS A 3 -25.65 6.92 -4.04
N ASP A 4 -24.85 7.75 -3.38
CA ASP A 4 -23.46 7.42 -3.07
C ASP A 4 -23.48 6.06 -2.37
N THR A 5 -23.24 5.03 -3.16
CA THR A 5 -23.16 3.66 -2.68
C THR A 5 -21.81 3.58 -2.00
N LEU A 6 -21.77 3.99 -0.73
CA LEU A 6 -20.62 3.75 0.14
C LEU A 6 -20.53 2.24 0.32
N ILE A 7 -19.81 1.59 -0.60
CA ILE A 7 -19.52 0.17 -0.49
C ILE A 7 -18.75 -0.01 0.81
N ALA A 8 -19.31 -0.79 1.73
CA ALA A 8 -18.64 -1.10 2.98
C ALA A 8 -17.25 -1.66 2.68
N PRO A 9 -16.18 -1.13 3.32
CA PRO A 9 -14.83 -1.57 3.05
C PRO A 9 -14.73 -3.07 3.28
N THR A 10 -14.20 -3.78 2.29
CA THR A 10 -14.00 -5.22 2.39
C THR A 10 -13.02 -5.53 3.52
N ARG A 11 -13.08 -6.74 4.08
CA ARG A 11 -12.08 -7.19 5.08
C ARG A 11 -10.63 -7.07 4.56
N PHE A 12 -10.45 -7.11 3.24
CA PHE A 12 -9.17 -6.90 2.58
C PHE A 12 -8.70 -5.44 2.70
N SER A 13 -9.57 -4.48 2.36
CA SER A 13 -9.30 -3.04 2.49
C SER A 13 -8.96 -2.64 3.94
N VAL A 14 -9.67 -3.21 4.91
CA VAL A 14 -9.41 -2.96 6.35
C VAL A 14 -8.03 -3.48 6.78
N ARG A 15 -7.62 -4.67 6.33
CA ARG A 15 -6.29 -5.24 6.65
C ARG A 15 -5.15 -4.45 6.04
N ILE A 16 -5.33 -3.96 4.81
CA ILE A 16 -4.32 -3.13 4.15
C ILE A 16 -4.18 -1.78 4.88
N ALA A 17 -5.30 -1.14 5.21
CA ALA A 17 -5.29 0.10 5.97
C ALA A 17 -4.61 -0.07 7.34
N HIS A 18 -4.83 -1.20 8.01
CA HIS A 18 -4.11 -1.53 9.24
C HIS A 18 -2.59 -1.63 9.02
N HIS A 19 -2.14 -2.41 8.03
CA HIS A 19 -0.71 -2.54 7.76
C HIS A 19 -0.06 -1.23 7.32
N PHE A 20 -0.71 -0.42 6.49
CA PHE A 20 -0.21 0.91 6.17
C PHE A 20 -0.22 1.86 7.37
N GLY A 21 -1.18 1.70 8.29
CA GLY A 21 -1.20 2.41 9.57
C GLY A 21 0.00 2.06 10.44
N GLU A 22 0.31 0.78 10.62
CA GLU A 22 1.49 0.33 11.37
C GLU A 22 2.80 0.85 10.77
N ILE A 23 2.87 0.89 9.45
CA ILE A 23 3.99 1.43 8.69
C ILE A 23 4.13 2.95 8.92
N ALA A 24 3.03 3.69 8.78
CA ALA A 24 3.00 5.15 8.95
C ALA A 24 3.25 5.60 10.41
N ASP A 25 2.98 4.73 11.39
CA ASP A 25 3.25 4.99 12.81
C ASP A 25 4.75 4.86 13.16
N THR A 26 5.59 4.44 12.22
CA THR A 26 7.05 4.39 12.40
C THR A 26 7.73 5.59 11.76
N LEU A 27 8.69 6.20 12.47
CA LEU A 27 9.59 7.23 11.92
C LEU A 27 10.55 6.69 10.85
N ASP A 28 10.56 5.36 10.65
CA ASP A 28 11.37 4.66 9.67
C ASP A 28 10.86 4.88 8.23
N TRP A 29 9.62 5.34 8.04
CA TRP A 29 9.05 5.59 6.72
C TRP A 29 9.07 7.08 6.35
N ASP A 30 10.19 7.50 5.78
CA ASP A 30 10.30 8.83 5.18
C ASP A 30 9.60 8.94 3.81
N HIS A 31 9.55 10.16 3.27
CA HIS A 31 8.93 10.43 1.98
C HIS A 31 9.53 9.60 0.84
N SER A 32 10.85 9.35 0.88
CA SER A 32 11.56 8.58 -0.13
C SER A 32 11.11 7.12 -0.18
N ARG A 33 10.89 6.49 0.99
CA ARG A 33 10.36 5.13 1.06
C ARG A 33 8.91 5.04 0.58
N TRP A 34 8.11 6.07 0.79
CA TRP A 34 6.76 6.14 0.23
C TRP A 34 6.77 6.25 -1.30
N LEU A 35 7.66 7.06 -1.88
CA LEU A 35 7.85 7.14 -3.33
C LEU A 35 8.34 5.81 -3.92
N ALA A 36 9.29 5.15 -3.26
CA ALA A 36 9.80 3.85 -3.70
C ALA A 36 8.71 2.76 -3.67
N LEU A 37 7.83 2.79 -2.67
CA LEU A 37 6.67 1.92 -2.59
C LEU A 37 5.68 2.19 -3.73
N ASP A 38 5.34 3.46 -3.98
CA ASP A 38 4.45 3.82 -5.10
C ASP A 38 5.03 3.33 -6.43
N ALA A 39 6.33 3.56 -6.68
CA ALA A 39 7.00 3.07 -7.87
C ALA A 39 6.96 1.54 -8.01
N CYS A 40 7.16 0.80 -6.91
CA CYS A 40 7.03 -0.67 -6.92
C CYS A 40 5.61 -1.13 -7.26
N LEU A 41 4.59 -0.47 -6.71
CA LEU A 41 3.19 -0.80 -6.98
C LEU A 41 2.83 -0.47 -8.43
N GLN A 42 3.26 0.68 -8.95
CA GLN A 42 3.04 1.06 -10.35
C GLN A 42 3.73 0.11 -11.33
N ALA A 43 4.92 -0.40 -10.99
CA ALA A 43 5.64 -1.36 -11.82
C ALA A 43 4.90 -2.70 -12.01
N THR A 44 3.94 -3.03 -11.13
CA THR A 44 3.08 -4.21 -11.32
C THR A 44 2.11 -4.05 -12.49
N GLY A 45 1.82 -2.82 -12.93
CA GLY A 45 0.82 -2.51 -13.96
C GLY A 45 -0.61 -2.86 -13.56
N LYS A 46 -0.85 -3.19 -12.28
CA LYS A 46 -2.14 -3.62 -11.75
C LYS A 46 -2.88 -2.45 -11.14
N GLN A 47 -4.20 -2.44 -11.31
CA GLN A 47 -5.03 -1.51 -10.57
C GLN A 47 -5.04 -1.86 -9.07
N PRO A 48 -5.21 -0.88 -8.17
CA PRO A 48 -5.22 -1.11 -6.73
C PRO A 48 -6.21 -2.18 -6.26
N ASP A 49 -7.36 -2.25 -6.93
CA ASP A 49 -8.45 -3.20 -6.66
C ASP A 49 -8.12 -4.67 -7.02
N VAL A 50 -7.09 -4.91 -7.84
CA VAL A 50 -6.66 -6.26 -8.24
C VAL A 50 -5.31 -6.67 -7.66
N LEU A 51 -4.66 -5.78 -6.91
CA LEU A 51 -3.43 -6.11 -6.20
C LEU A 51 -3.70 -7.13 -5.10
N THR A 52 -2.86 -8.15 -5.02
CA THR A 52 -2.94 -9.14 -3.95
C THR A 52 -2.14 -8.69 -2.74
N LEU A 53 -2.47 -9.25 -1.57
CA LEU A 53 -1.72 -8.97 -0.34
C LEU A 53 -0.24 -9.35 -0.46
N ALA A 54 0.07 -10.44 -1.16
CA ALA A 54 1.45 -10.89 -1.36
C ALA A 54 2.26 -9.86 -2.15
N GLU A 55 1.67 -9.28 -3.20
CA GLU A 55 2.32 -8.25 -4.03
C GLU A 55 2.56 -6.97 -3.25
N ILE A 56 1.59 -6.55 -2.43
CA ILE A 56 1.75 -5.38 -1.56
C ILE A 56 2.88 -5.62 -0.55
N GLN A 57 2.94 -6.79 0.08
CA GLN A 57 4.05 -7.13 0.99
C GLN A 57 5.41 -7.16 0.29
N GLN A 58 5.47 -7.68 -0.94
CA GLN A 58 6.70 -7.66 -1.73
C GLN A 58 7.14 -6.24 -2.08
N ALA A 59 6.20 -5.37 -2.46
CA ALA A 59 6.48 -3.97 -2.76
C ALA A 59 6.97 -3.22 -1.51
N ILE A 60 6.34 -3.44 -0.36
CA ILE A 60 6.78 -2.89 0.94
C ILE A 60 8.21 -3.34 1.26
N ALA A 61 8.50 -4.63 1.14
CA ALA A 61 9.84 -5.15 1.41
C ALA A 61 10.89 -4.64 0.40
N ALA A 62 10.51 -4.40 -0.85
CA ALA A 62 11.38 -3.80 -1.85
C ALA A 62 11.69 -2.33 -1.51
N ALA A 63 10.66 -1.53 -1.22
CA ALA A 63 10.80 -0.12 -0.86
C ALA A 63 11.67 0.09 0.40
N ALA A 64 11.52 -0.76 1.40
CA ALA A 64 12.34 -0.73 2.61
C ALA A 64 13.84 -1.00 2.35
N ARG A 65 14.16 -1.78 1.31
CA ARG A 65 15.55 -2.11 0.94
C ARG A 65 16.21 -1.04 0.06
N GLU A 66 15.43 -0.37 -0.79
CA GLU A 66 15.95 0.62 -1.75
C GLU A 66 16.57 1.83 -1.06
N VAL A 67 15.99 2.29 0.06
CA VAL A 67 16.47 3.46 0.80
C VAL A 67 17.59 3.11 1.81
N ALA A 68 17.89 1.83 1.99
CA ALA A 68 19.02 1.37 2.81
C ALA A 68 20.34 1.23 2.02
N ARG A 69 20.32 1.46 0.71
CA ARG A 69 21.51 1.52 -0.17
C ARG A 69 22.02 2.94 -0.32
#